data_AF-G3IIE0-F1
#
_entry.id   AF-G3IIE0-F1
#
_cell.length_a   1.000
_cell.length_b   1.000
_cell.length_c   1.000
_cell.angle_alpha   90.00
_cell.angle_beta   90.00
_cell.angle_gamma   90.00
#
_symmetry.space_group_name_H-M   'P 1'
#
loop_
_entity.id
_entity.type
_entity.pdbx_description
1 polymer ?
#
loop_
_entity_poly.entity_id
_entity_poly.type
_entity_poly.pdbx_seq_one_letter_code
_entity_poly.pdbx_strand_id
1 'polypeptide(L)'
;MLMYQHKVDKGPVDTVTGKAKYTMNDNNLLREDMEYHCLTSNVLLAEGPGTGEAQDIAVCPMPLAVKYFFDLLDEQAQQHGISDQDNIHIWMTNSLPLRFWINIIKNPQLVFDVQTSDNMDSVLLVIEQTFMDTCTLADHKLTRVSPINKLLYAQDIPGYK
;
A
#
# COMPACT_ATOMS: atom_id res chain seq x y z
N MET A 1 31.63 -35.21 31.58
CA MET A 1 31.28 -36.16 30.51
C MET A 1 29.94 -35.72 29.93
N LEU A 2 29.98 -35.08 28.75
CA LEU A 2 28.91 -34.78 27.76
C LEU A 2 27.65 -34.00 28.25
N MET A 3 27.52 -32.68 28.00
CA MET A 3 27.03 -32.00 26.77
C MET A 3 25.67 -32.56 26.30
N TYR A 4 24.56 -31.82 26.25
CA TYR A 4 24.32 -30.64 25.40
C TYR A 4 23.07 -29.88 25.93
N GLN A 5 23.22 -28.60 26.29
CA GLN A 5 22.15 -27.65 26.03
C GLN A 5 22.22 -27.32 24.54
N HIS A 6 21.18 -27.65 23.77
CA HIS A 6 20.94 -26.99 22.49
C HIS A 6 19.53 -26.46 22.52
N LYS A 7 19.44 -25.15 22.79
CA LYS A 7 18.23 -24.36 22.62
C LYS A 7 17.75 -24.50 21.17
N VAL A 8 16.43 -24.53 21.03
CA VAL A 8 15.71 -24.63 19.77
C VAL A 8 15.77 -23.26 19.06
N ASP A 9 16.86 -22.94 18.38
CA ASP A 9 17.12 -21.60 17.79
C ASP A 9 16.65 -21.45 16.34
N LYS A 10 15.62 -22.17 15.90
CA LYS A 10 15.13 -22.08 14.51
C LYS A 10 13.63 -21.87 14.46
N GLY A 11 13.25 -20.60 14.54
CA GLY A 11 11.90 -20.09 14.28
C GLY A 11 11.43 -20.29 12.84
N PRO A 12 10.29 -19.70 12.44
CA PRO A 12 9.63 -19.99 11.17
C PRO A 12 10.58 -19.82 9.97
N VAL A 13 10.53 -20.77 9.04
CA VAL A 13 11.43 -20.90 7.89
C VAL A 13 10.78 -20.27 6.67
N ASP A 14 11.53 -19.42 5.95
CA ASP A 14 11.07 -18.82 4.70
C ASP A 14 11.01 -19.86 3.57
N THR A 15 9.91 -19.88 2.82
CA THR A 15 9.62 -20.90 1.80
C THR A 15 10.50 -20.78 0.56
N VAL A 16 11.04 -19.59 0.28
CA VAL A 16 11.86 -19.33 -0.92
C VAL A 16 13.33 -19.63 -0.65
N THR A 17 13.84 -19.25 0.52
CA THR A 17 15.26 -19.36 0.88
C THR A 17 15.59 -20.56 1.77
N GLY A 18 14.58 -21.21 2.37
CA GLY A 18 14.75 -22.37 3.25
C GLY A 18 15.47 -22.09 4.57
N LYS A 19 15.62 -20.80 4.95
CA LYS A 19 16.32 -20.37 6.17
C LYS A 19 15.35 -19.95 7.27
N ALA A 20 15.69 -20.27 8.53
CA ALA A 20 14.91 -19.89 9.69
C ALA A 20 15.04 -18.38 9.99
N LYS A 21 13.95 -17.72 10.39
CA LYS A 21 13.86 -16.27 10.66
C LYS A 21 14.95 -15.71 11.59
N TYR A 22 15.47 -16.52 12.52
CA TYR A 22 16.53 -16.09 13.46
C TYR A 22 17.95 -16.25 12.92
N THR A 23 18.13 -16.92 11.77
CA THR A 23 19.41 -17.03 11.04
C THR A 23 19.51 -16.06 9.85
N MET A 24 18.49 -15.22 9.65
CA MET A 24 18.55 -14.09 8.75
C MET A 24 19.41 -12.99 9.40
N ASN A 25 20.68 -12.93 9.02
CA ASN A 25 21.51 -11.75 9.20
C ASN A 25 21.03 -10.70 8.18
N ASP A 26 20.81 -9.44 8.59
CA ASP A 26 20.43 -8.32 7.71
C ASP A 26 21.36 -8.20 6.49
N ASN A 27 22.63 -8.59 6.64
CA ASN A 27 23.61 -8.62 5.56
C ASN A 27 23.30 -9.61 4.42
N ASN A 28 22.37 -10.57 4.62
CA ASN A 28 22.00 -11.59 3.64
C ASN A 28 20.61 -11.38 3.03
N LEU A 29 19.78 -10.48 3.57
CA LEU A 29 18.43 -10.21 3.02
C LEU A 29 18.45 -9.23 1.84
N LEU A 30 19.49 -8.40 1.76
CA LEU A 30 19.55 -7.25 0.85
C LEU A 30 20.71 -7.34 -0.16
N ARG A 31 21.26 -8.53 -0.38
CA ARG A 31 22.44 -8.74 -1.26
C ARG A 31 22.18 -9.55 -2.53
N GLU A 32 20.93 -9.91 -2.83
CA GLU A 32 20.61 -10.03 -4.24
C GLU A 32 20.52 -8.60 -4.76
N ASP A 33 21.43 -8.24 -5.66
CA ASP A 33 21.33 -7.02 -6.46
C ASP A 33 20.00 -7.07 -7.21
N MET A 34 18.96 -6.58 -6.57
CA MET A 34 17.67 -6.39 -7.21
C MET A 34 17.87 -5.23 -8.17
N GLU A 35 17.89 -5.51 -9.46
CA GLU A 35 18.15 -4.53 -10.50
C GLU A 35 17.10 -3.41 -10.45
N TYR A 36 17.46 -2.31 -9.78
CA TYR A 36 16.56 -1.17 -9.62
C TYR A 36 16.72 -0.25 -10.83
N HIS A 37 15.61 0.02 -11.51
CA HIS A 37 15.56 1.01 -12.56
C HIS A 37 15.06 2.33 -11.96
N CYS A 38 15.81 3.41 -12.14
CA CYS A 38 15.35 4.74 -11.76
C CYS A 38 14.14 5.11 -12.63
N LEU A 39 12.95 5.15 -12.02
CA LEU A 39 11.75 5.61 -12.69
C LEU A 39 11.68 7.14 -12.60
N THR A 40 11.85 7.81 -13.73
CA THR A 40 11.56 9.26 -13.83
C THR A 40 10.05 9.42 -13.91
N SER A 41 9.41 9.69 -12.77
CA SER A 41 7.98 10.03 -12.73
C SER A 41 7.79 11.49 -13.13
N ASN A 42 7.44 11.73 -14.39
CA ASN A 42 7.05 13.06 -14.84
C ASN A 42 5.66 13.37 -14.29
N VAL A 43 5.56 14.30 -13.33
CA VAL A 43 4.27 14.81 -12.86
C VAL A 43 3.74 15.77 -13.92
N LEU A 44 2.87 15.27 -14.79
CA LEU A 44 2.13 16.12 -15.73
C LEU A 44 0.95 16.73 -14.99
N LEU A 45 1.00 18.05 -14.79
CA LEU A 45 -0.19 18.82 -14.41
C LEU A 45 -1.16 18.72 -15.60
N ALA A 46 -2.30 18.07 -15.41
CA ALA A 46 -3.31 17.97 -16.45
C ALA A 46 -3.89 19.37 -16.73
N GLU A 47 -3.42 20.03 -17.79
CA GLU A 47 -4.10 21.19 -18.35
C GLU A 47 -5.25 20.72 -19.26
N GLY A 48 -6.34 21.49 -19.26
CA GLY A 48 -7.65 21.11 -19.78
C GLY A 48 -7.73 20.75 -21.28
N PRO A 49 -8.91 20.36 -21.78
CA PRO A 49 -9.06 19.73 -23.08
C PRO A 49 -8.86 20.74 -24.22
N GLY A 50 -7.65 20.78 -24.77
CA GLY A 50 -7.26 21.55 -25.94
C GLY A 50 -6.60 20.66 -26.98
N THR A 51 -7.40 20.22 -27.97
CA THR A 51 -7.02 19.83 -29.33
C THR A 51 -5.68 19.11 -29.55
N GLY A 52 -5.76 17.78 -29.62
CA GLY A 52 -5.26 17.01 -30.76
C GLY A 52 -3.75 16.99 -30.99
N GLU A 53 -3.05 16.19 -30.19
CA GLU A 53 -1.92 15.36 -30.61
C GLU A 53 -1.90 14.17 -29.64
N ALA A 54 -1.92 12.94 -30.16
CA ALA A 54 -1.88 11.72 -29.35
C ALA A 54 -0.50 11.61 -28.69
N GLN A 55 -0.33 12.28 -27.55
CA GLN A 55 0.75 11.96 -26.62
C GLN A 55 0.49 10.55 -26.13
N ASP A 56 1.41 9.66 -26.47
CA ASP A 56 1.55 8.34 -25.87
C ASP A 56 1.70 8.56 -24.36
N ILE A 57 0.58 8.50 -23.64
CA ILE A 57 0.55 8.63 -22.19
C ILE A 57 1.38 7.46 -21.71
N ALA A 58 2.59 7.73 -21.23
CA ALA A 58 3.44 6.73 -20.62
C ALA A 58 2.62 6.03 -19.53
N VAL A 59 2.11 4.85 -19.84
CA VAL A 59 1.42 3.99 -18.88
C VAL A 59 2.51 3.62 -17.90
N CYS A 60 2.56 4.29 -16.74
CA CYS A 60 3.48 3.92 -15.68
C CYS A 60 3.23 2.43 -15.39
N PRO A 61 4.16 1.54 -15.73
CA PRO A 61 3.93 0.12 -15.59
C PRO A 61 3.65 -0.17 -14.12
N MET A 62 2.59 -0.95 -13.84
CA MET A 62 2.25 -1.34 -12.47
C MET A 62 3.52 -1.91 -11.80
N PRO A 63 3.91 -1.42 -10.61
CA PRO A 63 5.10 -1.92 -9.94
C PRO A 63 5.01 -3.44 -9.75
N LEU A 64 6.07 -4.16 -10.12
CA LEU A 64 6.07 -5.63 -10.16
C LEU A 64 5.70 -6.25 -8.80
N ALA A 65 6.15 -5.63 -7.70
CA ALA A 65 5.82 -6.06 -6.35
C ALA A 65 4.32 -5.97 -6.04
N VAL A 66 3.63 -4.91 -6.52
CA VAL A 66 2.19 -4.74 -6.32
C VAL A 66 1.43 -5.78 -7.13
N LYS A 67 1.82 -5.96 -8.40
CA LYS A 67 1.24 -6.98 -9.28
C LYS A 67 1.38 -8.38 -8.66
N TYR A 68 2.60 -8.78 -8.31
CA TYR A 68 2.88 -10.09 -7.72
C TYR A 68 2.12 -10.30 -6.41
N PHE A 69 2.08 -9.28 -5.55
CA PHE A 69 1.39 -9.38 -4.27
C PHE A 69 -0.12 -9.58 -4.42
N PHE A 70 -0.76 -8.87 -5.37
CA PHE A 70 -2.19 -9.05 -5.63
C PHE A 70 -2.50 -10.35 -6.39
N ASP A 71 -1.66 -10.74 -7.36
CA ASP A 71 -1.77 -12.05 -8.02
C ASP A 71 -1.69 -13.19 -6.96
N LEU A 72 -0.81 -13.07 -5.95
CA LEU A 72 -0.72 -14.00 -4.82
C LEU A 72 -2.00 -14.03 -3.98
N LEU A 73 -2.60 -12.88 -3.66
CA LEU A 73 -3.86 -12.84 -2.89
C LEU A 73 -5.00 -13.52 -3.66
N ASP A 74 -5.06 -13.33 -4.98
CA ASP A 74 -6.06 -13.97 -5.84
C ASP A 74 -5.86 -15.49 -5.88
N GLU A 75 -4.62 -15.98 -6.00
CA GLU A 75 -4.32 -17.41 -5.91
C GLU A 75 -4.72 -18.00 -4.57
N GLN A 76 -4.45 -17.30 -3.46
CA GLN A 76 -4.85 -17.74 -2.12
C GLN A 76 -6.38 -17.77 -1.97
N ALA A 77 -7.09 -16.78 -2.51
CA ALA A 77 -8.55 -16.78 -2.51
C ALA A 77 -9.10 -18.00 -3.28
N GLN A 78 -8.54 -18.31 -4.46
CA GLN A 78 -8.92 -19.50 -5.24
C GLN A 78 -8.65 -20.81 -4.50
N GLN A 79 -7.47 -20.95 -3.89
CA GLN A 79 -7.09 -22.15 -3.14
C GLN A 79 -8.04 -22.42 -1.95
N HIS A 80 -8.57 -21.37 -1.34
CA HIS A 80 -9.52 -21.45 -0.23
C HIS A 80 -10.99 -21.42 -0.67
N GLY A 81 -11.29 -21.37 -1.97
CA GLY A 81 -12.65 -21.34 -2.51
C GLY A 81 -13.41 -20.04 -2.23
N ILE A 82 -12.69 -18.93 -2.03
CA ILE A 82 -13.25 -17.60 -1.82
C ILE A 82 -13.42 -16.94 -3.20
N SER A 83 -14.65 -16.96 -3.72
CA SER A 83 -14.98 -16.32 -5.01
C SER A 83 -15.56 -14.91 -4.86
N ASP A 84 -15.88 -14.50 -3.63
CA ASP A 84 -16.53 -13.23 -3.35
C ASP A 84 -15.56 -12.06 -3.55
N GLN A 85 -15.89 -11.19 -4.50
CA GLN A 85 -15.08 -10.03 -4.86
C GLN A 85 -14.97 -9.02 -3.73
N ASP A 86 -15.98 -8.92 -2.86
CA ASP A 86 -15.95 -8.01 -1.71
C ASP A 86 -14.88 -8.46 -0.70
N ASN A 87 -14.79 -9.76 -0.45
CA ASN A 87 -13.75 -10.33 0.43
C ASN A 87 -12.35 -10.15 -0.15
N ILE A 88 -12.18 -10.37 -1.46
CA ILE A 88 -10.89 -10.18 -2.15
C ILE A 88 -10.49 -8.69 -2.11
N HIS A 89 -11.43 -7.77 -2.37
CA HIS A 89 -11.20 -6.33 -2.24
C HIS A 89 -10.79 -5.93 -0.82
N ILE A 90 -11.46 -6.48 0.20
CA ILE A 90 -11.10 -6.26 1.61
C ILE A 90 -9.68 -6.75 1.91
N TRP A 91 -9.25 -7.88 1.33
CA TRP A 91 -7.88 -8.37 1.50
C TRP A 91 -6.86 -7.44 0.85
N MET A 92 -7.11 -7.02 -0.39
CA MET A 92 -6.23 -6.10 -1.11
C MET A 92 -6.09 -4.75 -0.38
N THR A 93 -7.21 -4.14 0.00
CA THR A 93 -7.24 -2.84 0.70
C THR A 93 -6.60 -2.88 2.08
N ASN A 94 -6.84 -3.92 2.87
CA ASN A 94 -6.25 -4.08 4.19
C ASN A 94 -4.77 -4.49 4.16
N SER A 95 -4.23 -4.84 3.00
CA SER A 95 -2.84 -5.30 2.87
C SER A 95 -1.90 -4.22 2.38
N LEU A 96 -2.31 -3.40 1.40
CA LEU A 96 -1.43 -2.40 0.79
C LEU A 96 -1.90 -0.95 1.04
N PRO A 97 -3.08 -0.49 0.55
CA PRO A 97 -3.58 0.85 0.85
C PRO A 97 -3.59 1.19 2.34
N LEU A 98 -4.25 0.38 3.17
CA LEU A 98 -4.48 0.66 4.59
C LEU A 98 -3.32 0.25 5.51
N ARG A 99 -2.19 -0.20 4.95
CA ARG A 99 -1.00 -0.58 5.73
C ARG A 99 0.24 0.16 5.31
N PHE A 100 0.48 0.26 4.01
CA PHE A 100 1.65 0.94 3.50
C PHE A 100 1.30 2.40 3.19
N TRP A 101 0.39 2.63 2.26
CA TRP A 101 0.13 3.98 1.73
C TRP A 101 -0.42 4.95 2.77
N ILE A 102 -1.37 4.49 3.58
CA ILE A 102 -1.91 5.33 4.66
C ILE A 102 -0.83 5.77 5.65
N ASN A 103 0.15 4.91 5.94
CA ASN A 103 1.23 5.24 6.85
C ASN A 103 2.21 6.24 6.25
N ILE A 104 2.45 6.19 4.94
CA ILE A 104 3.24 7.20 4.23
C ILE A 104 2.53 8.55 4.21
N ILE A 105 1.21 8.57 3.98
CA ILE A 105 0.40 9.80 4.01
C ILE A 105 0.42 10.41 5.42
N LYS A 106 0.20 9.59 6.44
CA LYS A 106 0.16 10.02 7.84
C LYS A 106 1.51 10.48 8.37
N ASN A 107 2.60 9.87 7.88
CA ASN A 107 3.95 10.08 8.39
C ASN A 107 4.91 10.42 7.24
N PRO A 108 4.86 11.65 6.69
CA PRO A 108 5.72 12.07 5.59
C PRO A 108 7.21 11.97 5.91
N GLN A 109 7.58 12.03 7.20
CA GLN A 109 8.93 11.84 7.72
C GLN A 109 9.52 10.44 7.43
N LEU A 110 8.69 9.46 7.06
CA LEU A 110 9.17 8.13 6.62
C LEU A 110 9.88 8.18 5.27
N VAL A 111 9.57 9.20 4.46
CA VAL A 111 10.10 9.35 3.10
C VAL A 111 11.01 10.57 2.99
N PHE A 112 10.68 11.64 3.71
CA PHE A 112 11.36 12.92 3.61
C PHE A 112 11.95 13.35 4.94
N ASP A 113 13.11 14.01 4.92
CA ASP A 113 13.69 14.65 6.10
C ASP A 113 12.99 15.98 6.39
N VAL A 114 11.74 15.90 6.87
CA VAL A 114 10.88 17.05 7.17
C VAL A 114 10.27 16.93 8.55
N GLN A 115 10.12 18.07 9.22
CA GLN A 115 9.35 18.18 10.46
C GLN A 115 7.91 18.57 10.10
N THR A 116 6.94 17.86 10.67
CA THR A 116 5.53 18.24 10.56
C THR A 116 5.13 19.13 11.74
N SER A 117 4.13 19.98 11.51
CA SER A 117 3.52 20.81 12.57
C SER A 117 2.13 20.28 12.88
N ASP A 118 1.58 20.58 14.06
CA ASP A 118 0.22 20.15 14.47
C ASP A 118 -0.86 20.52 13.44
N ASN A 119 -0.71 21.66 12.75
CA ASN A 119 -1.61 22.07 11.69
C ASN A 119 -1.50 21.15 10.46
N MET A 120 -0.27 20.77 10.08
CA MET A 120 -0.06 19.82 8.99
C MET A 120 -0.60 18.45 9.34
N ASP A 121 -0.35 17.97 10.56
CA ASP A 121 -0.87 16.68 11.04
C ASP A 121 -2.41 16.65 11.00
N SER A 122 -3.05 17.77 11.35
CA SER A 122 -4.51 17.91 11.27
C SER A 122 -5.02 17.83 9.82
N VAL A 123 -4.32 18.44 8.86
CA VAL A 123 -4.67 18.38 7.44
C VAL A 123 -4.43 16.97 6.88
N LEU A 124 -3.30 16.36 7.22
CA LEU A 124 -2.97 14.99 6.81
C LEU A 124 -3.98 13.99 7.36
N LEU A 125 -4.51 14.18 8.57
CA LEU A 125 -5.58 13.34 9.13
C LEU A 125 -6.88 13.39 8.31
N VAL A 126 -7.23 14.57 7.77
CA VAL A 126 -8.41 14.70 6.88
C VAL A 126 -8.21 13.93 5.58
N ILE A 127 -7.01 14.02 5.00
CA ILE A 127 -6.64 13.29 3.78
C ILE A 127 -6.58 11.78 4.07
N GLU A 128 -5.99 11.37 5.19
CA GLU A 128 -5.93 10.00 5.68
C GLU A 128 -7.34 9.40 5.78
N GLN A 129 -8.28 10.11 6.40
CA GLN A 129 -9.65 9.64 6.52
C GLN A 129 -10.34 9.52 5.17
N THR A 130 -10.11 10.47 4.27
CA THR A 130 -10.66 10.42 2.91
C THR A 130 -10.12 9.22 2.15
N PHE A 131 -8.82 8.96 2.23
CA PHE A 131 -8.18 7.79 1.62
C PHE A 131 -8.70 6.46 2.21
N MET A 132 -8.97 6.40 3.52
CA MET A 132 -9.64 5.23 4.11
C MET A 132 -11.05 5.05 3.57
N ASP A 133 -11.79 6.15 3.40
CA ASP A 133 -13.17 6.13 2.93
C ASP A 133 -13.28 5.70 1.44
N THR A 134 -12.24 5.92 0.63
CA THR A 134 -12.21 5.37 -0.75
C THR A 134 -11.94 3.88 -0.79
N CYS A 135 -11.24 3.34 0.23
CA CYS A 135 -10.95 1.90 0.30
C CYS A 135 -12.13 1.07 0.83
N THR A 136 -13.11 1.68 1.50
CA THR A 136 -14.27 0.94 2.04
C THR A 136 -15.34 0.68 0.98
N LEU A 137 -15.90 -0.53 1.01
CA LEU A 137 -17.06 -0.91 0.20
C LEU A 137 -18.34 -0.22 0.66
N ALA A 138 -18.37 0.31 1.90
CA ALA A 138 -19.56 0.94 2.45
C ALA A 138 -19.83 2.31 1.79
N ASP A 139 -21.05 2.50 1.31
CA ASP A 139 -21.54 3.82 0.91
C ASP A 139 -22.03 4.60 2.13
N HIS A 140 -21.37 5.71 2.42
CA HIS A 140 -21.74 6.58 3.52
C HIS A 140 -22.80 7.57 3.08
N LYS A 141 -24.02 7.45 3.63
CA LYS A 141 -25.03 8.50 3.50
C LYS A 141 -24.61 9.72 4.32
N LEU A 142 -24.19 10.77 3.63
CA LEU A 142 -23.84 12.04 4.26
C LEU A 142 -25.10 12.72 4.81
N THR A 143 -25.01 13.18 6.03
CA THR A 143 -26.07 13.90 6.72
C THR A 143 -25.52 15.21 7.28
N ARG A 144 -26.39 16.10 7.78
CA ARG A 144 -25.97 17.39 8.36
C ARG A 144 -25.09 17.25 9.61
N VAL A 145 -25.03 16.06 10.20
CA VAL A 145 -24.20 15.75 11.37
C VAL A 145 -22.93 14.99 11.00
N SER A 146 -22.69 14.75 9.71
CA SER A 146 -21.47 14.11 9.24
C SER A 146 -20.26 15.00 9.54
N PRO A 147 -19.13 14.40 9.99
CA PRO A 147 -17.89 15.13 10.22
C PRO A 147 -17.48 15.99 9.01
N ILE A 148 -16.98 17.20 9.25
CA ILE A 148 -16.63 18.17 8.18
C ILE A 148 -15.64 17.57 7.17
N ASN A 149 -14.68 16.78 7.65
CA ASN A 149 -13.72 16.08 6.81
C ASN A 149 -14.37 15.10 5.81
N LYS A 150 -15.50 14.48 6.16
CA LYS A 150 -16.27 13.65 5.23
C LYS A 150 -17.09 14.46 4.23
N LEU A 151 -17.41 15.72 4.55
CA LEU A 151 -18.13 16.63 3.65
C LEU A 151 -17.19 17.27 2.62
N LEU A 152 -15.93 17.51 2.98
CA LEU A 152 -14.95 18.17 2.12
C LEU A 152 -14.71 17.43 0.80
N TYR A 153 -14.54 16.10 0.86
CA TYR A 153 -14.25 15.24 -0.31
C TYR A 153 -15.44 14.37 -0.73
N ALA A 154 -16.62 14.66 -0.20
CA ALA A 154 -17.86 13.91 -0.45
C ALA A 154 -18.16 13.67 -1.93
N GLN A 155 -17.92 14.70 -2.75
CA GLN A 155 -18.24 14.67 -4.18
C GLN A 155 -17.19 13.92 -4.99
N ASP A 156 -15.95 13.85 -4.49
CA ASP A 156 -14.83 13.26 -5.21
C ASP A 156 -14.67 11.76 -4.92
N ILE A 157 -15.08 11.30 -3.73
CA ILE A 157 -14.97 9.89 -3.31
C ILE A 157 -15.53 8.89 -4.35
N PRO A 158 -16.70 9.10 -4.98
CA PRO A 158 -17.21 8.17 -5.98
C PRO A 158 -16.33 8.04 -7.23
N GLY A 159 -15.54 9.07 -7.57
CA GLY A 159 -14.59 9.02 -8.67
C GLY A 159 -13.27 8.35 -8.29
N TYR A 160 -13.01 8.13 -6.99
CA TYR A 160 -11.81 7.47 -6.48
C TYR A 160 -12.01 5.98 -6.15
N LYS A 161 -13.27 5.51 -6.04
CA LYS A 161 -13.61 4.09 -5.94
C LYS A 161 -13.50 3.43 -7.32
#